data_AF-F1DC39-F1
#
_entry.id   AF-F1DC39-F1
#
_cell.length_a   1.000
_cell.length_b   1.000
_cell.length_c   1.000
_cell.angle_alpha   90.00
_cell.angle_beta   90.00
_cell.angle_gamma   90.00
#
_symmetry.space_group_name_H-M   'P 1'
#
loop_
_entity.id
_entity.type
_entity.pdbx_description
1 polymer ?
#
loop_
_entity_poly.entity_id
_entity_poly.type
_entity_poly.pdbx_seq_one_letter_code
_entity_poly.pdbx_strand_id
1 'polypeptide(L)'
;LHLCHHNLEKITDTTSMTTHDLLLEVCMAAKYEGNSIERYYTKHKLTNPDTKSQICTVLARSFADIGDIIRRRDLYRGNDEEKKQRDKLEQKLKEIFQKIQDKNRDKLSDLSIDKVREYWWYANRAKVWEAITCDVHGSDYFRPTCSMNGSGAQANNKCRCKDKNGKDDTDQVPTYFDYVPQYLR
;
A
#
# COMPACT_ATOMS: atom_id res chain seq x y z
N LEU A 1 5.71 -2.54 -15.50
CA LEU A 1 4.80 -2.28 -14.37
C LEU A 1 5.16 -0.88 -13.88
N HIS A 2 4.26 0.10 -13.97
CA HIS A 2 4.57 1.50 -13.62
C HIS A 2 3.79 1.89 -12.36
N LEU A 3 4.31 1.50 -11.20
CA LEU A 3 3.76 1.91 -9.90
C LEU A 3 4.13 3.37 -9.63
N CYS A 4 3.19 4.20 -9.18
CA CYS A 4 3.38 5.64 -8.94
C CYS A 4 4.18 5.93 -7.66
N HIS A 5 5.50 5.64 -7.66
CA HIS A 5 6.37 5.82 -6.50
C HIS A 5 7.49 6.86 -6.69
N HIS A 6 7.40 7.69 -7.74
CA HIS A 6 8.42 8.70 -8.07
C HIS A 6 8.68 9.73 -6.96
N ASN A 7 7.73 9.97 -6.05
CA ASN A 7 7.97 10.82 -4.89
C ASN A 7 8.99 10.18 -3.92
N LEU A 8 8.95 8.85 -3.75
CA LEU A 8 9.94 8.13 -2.95
C LEU A 8 11.36 8.24 -3.54
N GLU A 9 11.46 8.22 -4.86
CA GLU A 9 12.75 8.38 -5.56
C GLU A 9 13.35 9.78 -5.38
N LYS A 10 12.51 10.79 -5.15
CA LYS A 10 12.91 12.21 -4.98
C LYS A 10 13.29 12.59 -3.56
N ILE A 11 13.15 11.68 -2.58
CA ILE A 11 13.62 11.92 -1.21
C ILE A 11 15.13 12.21 -1.24
N THR A 12 15.53 13.42 -0.84
CA THR A 12 16.95 13.83 -0.82
C THR A 12 17.56 13.75 0.57
N ASP A 13 16.80 14.03 1.62
CA ASP A 13 17.29 14.09 2.99
C ASP A 13 16.86 12.85 3.80
N THR A 14 17.55 11.72 3.61
CA THR A 14 17.27 10.45 4.31
C THR A 14 17.60 10.54 5.81
N THR A 15 18.78 11.07 6.13
CA THR A 15 18.91 12.28 6.94
C THR A 15 18.06 12.47 8.19
N SER A 16 17.10 13.36 8.03
CA SER A 16 16.22 13.86 9.07
C SER A 16 14.94 13.05 9.23
N MET A 17 14.61 12.19 8.25
CA MET A 17 13.34 11.47 8.18
C MET A 17 13.01 10.70 9.47
N THR A 18 11.75 10.83 9.85
CA THR A 18 11.10 10.09 10.93
C THR A 18 10.16 9.03 10.36
N THR A 19 9.60 8.22 11.26
CA THR A 19 8.50 7.30 10.94
C THR A 19 7.32 8.01 10.28
N HIS A 20 7.00 9.24 10.72
CA HIS A 20 5.87 10.00 10.21
C HIS A 20 6.16 10.60 8.83
N ASP A 21 7.39 11.08 8.58
CA ASP A 21 7.79 11.59 7.27
C ASP A 21 7.76 10.47 6.22
N LEU A 22 8.27 9.29 6.58
CA LEU A 22 8.18 8.12 5.70
C LEU A 22 6.72 7.74 5.43
N LEU A 23 5.86 7.76 6.46
CA LEU A 23 4.45 7.44 6.29
C LEU A 23 3.76 8.41 5.33
N LEU A 24 4.04 9.72 5.45
CA LEU A 24 3.51 10.73 4.55
C LEU A 24 3.89 10.43 3.09
N GLU A 25 5.16 10.17 2.83
CA GLU A 25 5.65 9.85 1.49
C GLU A 25 5.02 8.57 0.92
N VAL A 26 4.87 7.52 1.73
CA VAL A 26 4.23 6.28 1.29
C VAL A 26 2.73 6.48 1.04
N CYS A 27 2.03 7.24 1.88
CA CYS A 27 0.62 7.58 1.68
C CYS A 27 0.42 8.45 0.43
N MET A 28 1.33 9.37 0.13
CA MET A 28 1.29 10.17 -1.09
C MET A 28 1.45 9.30 -2.34
N ALA A 29 2.42 8.38 -2.34
CA ALA A 29 2.60 7.40 -3.42
C ALA A 29 1.32 6.56 -3.62
N ALA A 30 0.78 6.03 -2.51
CA ALA A 30 -0.45 5.24 -2.50
C ALA A 30 -1.64 6.01 -3.06
N LYS A 31 -1.84 7.28 -2.66
CA LYS A 31 -2.90 8.13 -3.20
C LYS A 31 -2.77 8.34 -4.70
N TYR A 32 -1.57 8.65 -5.20
CA TYR A 32 -1.37 8.86 -6.63
C TYR A 32 -1.59 7.57 -7.43
N GLU A 33 -1.15 6.42 -6.92
CA GLU A 33 -1.41 5.11 -7.51
C GLU A 33 -2.91 4.81 -7.58
N GLY A 34 -3.64 5.03 -6.47
CA GLY A 34 -5.08 4.86 -6.40
C GLY A 34 -5.83 5.70 -7.42
N ASN A 35 -5.46 6.98 -7.54
CA ASN A 35 -6.08 7.92 -8.49
C ASN A 35 -5.78 7.57 -9.94
N SER A 36 -4.56 7.09 -10.22
CA SER A 36 -4.20 6.59 -11.54
C SER A 36 -5.08 5.39 -11.92
N ILE A 37 -5.17 4.40 -11.03
CA ILE A 37 -5.98 3.20 -11.24
C ILE A 37 -7.46 3.56 -11.44
N GLU A 38 -8.04 4.37 -10.57
CA GLU A 38 -9.44 4.80 -10.67
C GLU A 38 -9.72 5.43 -12.04
N ARG A 39 -8.88 6.38 -12.47
CA ARG A 39 -9.09 7.10 -13.72
C ARG A 39 -9.07 6.18 -14.94
N TYR A 40 -8.14 5.23 -15.00
CA TYR A 40 -8.07 4.28 -16.10
C TYR A 40 -9.18 3.24 -16.01
N TYR A 41 -9.50 2.78 -14.81
CA TYR A 41 -10.54 1.79 -14.57
C TYR A 41 -11.93 2.30 -14.96
N THR A 42 -12.25 3.55 -14.64
CA THR A 42 -13.52 4.19 -15.00
C THR A 42 -13.75 4.22 -16.52
N LYS A 43 -12.69 4.39 -17.33
CA LYS A 43 -12.78 4.27 -18.80
C LYS A 43 -13.07 2.84 -19.26
N HIS A 44 -12.46 1.84 -18.61
CA HIS A 44 -12.69 0.43 -18.92
C HIS A 44 -14.09 -0.04 -18.54
N LYS A 45 -14.65 0.43 -17.42
CA LYS A 45 -16.02 0.13 -16.99
C LYS A 45 -17.07 0.59 -18.01
N LEU A 46 -16.88 1.77 -18.61
CA LEU A 46 -17.77 2.30 -19.66
C LEU A 46 -17.75 1.48 -20.95
N THR A 47 -16.64 0.80 -21.23
CA THR A 47 -16.43 0.04 -22.46
C THR A 47 -16.64 -1.48 -22.29
N ASN A 48 -16.68 -1.98 -21.06
CA ASN A 48 -16.83 -3.40 -20.72
C ASN A 48 -17.93 -3.62 -19.65
N PRO A 49 -19.20 -3.32 -19.97
CA PRO A 49 -20.31 -3.33 -19.01
C PRO A 49 -20.58 -4.70 -18.38
N ASP A 50 -20.21 -5.80 -19.05
CA ASP A 50 -20.40 -7.17 -18.55
C ASP A 50 -19.35 -7.62 -17.54
N THR A 51 -18.28 -6.82 -17.33
CA THR A 51 -17.28 -7.12 -16.32
C THR A 51 -17.70 -6.52 -14.97
N LYS A 52 -18.02 -7.40 -14.01
CA LYS A 52 -18.22 -6.96 -12.61
C LYS A 52 -16.97 -6.22 -12.16
N SER A 53 -17.17 -4.99 -11.68
CA SER A 53 -16.07 -4.10 -11.28
C SER A 53 -15.19 -4.75 -10.20
N GLN A 54 -13.89 -4.90 -10.47
CA GLN A 54 -12.87 -5.44 -9.57
C GLN A 54 -11.79 -4.39 -9.23
N ILE A 55 -12.10 -3.09 -9.30
CA ILE A 55 -11.11 -2.04 -8.96
C ILE A 55 -10.51 -2.25 -7.57
N CYS A 56 -11.32 -2.69 -6.59
CA CYS A 56 -10.82 -3.02 -5.26
C CYS A 56 -9.77 -4.16 -5.26
N THR A 57 -9.87 -5.12 -6.18
CA THR A 57 -8.87 -6.18 -6.36
C THR A 57 -7.58 -5.64 -6.98
N VAL A 58 -7.70 -4.74 -7.96
CA VAL A 58 -6.53 -4.09 -8.59
C VAL A 58 -5.80 -3.22 -7.57
N LEU A 59 -6.53 -2.41 -6.80
CA LEU A 59 -5.98 -1.62 -5.71
C LEU A 59 -5.33 -2.49 -4.64
N ALA A 60 -5.92 -3.65 -4.31
CA ALA A 60 -5.32 -4.63 -3.39
C ALA A 60 -3.99 -5.19 -3.89
N ARG A 61 -3.81 -5.36 -5.20
CA ARG A 61 -2.53 -5.78 -5.80
C ARG A 61 -1.50 -4.66 -5.74
N SER A 62 -1.85 -3.44 -6.15
CA SER A 62 -0.93 -2.29 -6.06
C SER A 62 -0.53 -1.98 -4.60
N PHE A 63 -1.47 -2.11 -3.66
CA PHE A 63 -1.17 -2.00 -2.22
C PHE A 63 -0.15 -3.04 -1.75
N ALA A 64 -0.27 -4.29 -2.20
CA ALA A 64 0.69 -5.35 -1.88
C ALA A 64 2.07 -5.08 -2.49
N ASP A 65 2.13 -4.56 -3.72
CA ASP A 65 3.39 -4.18 -4.38
C ASP A 65 4.08 -3.00 -3.67
N ILE A 66 3.32 -1.97 -3.25
CA ILE A 66 3.85 -0.90 -2.38
C ILE A 66 4.45 -1.50 -1.11
N GLY A 67 3.73 -2.41 -0.45
CA GLY A 67 4.21 -3.09 0.75
C GLY A 67 5.50 -3.89 0.52
N ASP A 68 5.62 -4.55 -0.63
CA ASP A 68 6.83 -5.30 -0.99
C ASP A 68 8.02 -4.39 -1.32
N ILE A 69 7.81 -3.21 -1.91
CA ILE A 69 8.89 -2.23 -2.07
C ILE A 69 9.41 -1.78 -0.70
N ILE A 70 8.53 -1.39 0.23
CA ILE A 70 8.92 -0.95 1.56
C ILE A 70 9.66 -2.05 2.34
N ARG A 71 9.21 -3.30 2.20
CA ARG A 71 9.79 -4.46 2.89
C ARG A 71 10.93 -5.13 2.14
N ARG A 72 11.39 -4.60 1.00
CA ARG A 72 12.44 -5.18 0.15
C ARG A 72 12.12 -6.62 -0.34
N ARG A 73 10.86 -6.87 -0.67
CA ARG A 73 10.36 -8.15 -1.20
C ARG A 73 9.94 -8.08 -2.66
N ASP A 74 9.99 -6.89 -3.26
CA ASP A 74 9.63 -6.69 -4.65
C ASP A 74 10.61 -7.41 -5.60
N LEU A 75 10.05 -8.21 -6.51
CA LEU A 75 10.76 -9.06 -7.46
C LEU A 75 10.88 -8.40 -8.85
N TYR A 76 10.39 -7.17 -9.03
CA TYR A 76 10.47 -6.48 -10.31
C TYR A 76 11.93 -6.27 -10.71
N ARG A 77 12.36 -6.89 -11.82
CA ARG A 77 13.75 -6.78 -12.31
C ARG A 77 13.96 -5.56 -13.20
N GLY A 78 12.99 -5.25 -14.06
CA GLY A 78 13.03 -4.13 -15.00
C GLY A 78 14.19 -4.20 -16.00
N ASN A 79 14.40 -3.11 -16.73
CA ASN A 79 15.61 -2.86 -17.53
C ASN A 79 16.76 -2.31 -16.65
N ASP A 80 17.94 -2.08 -17.24
CA ASP A 80 19.12 -1.61 -16.51
C ASP A 80 18.95 -0.22 -15.86
N GLU A 81 18.13 0.65 -16.45
CA GLU A 81 17.86 1.98 -15.90
C GLU A 81 16.92 1.91 -14.70
N GLU A 82 15.82 1.15 -14.82
CA GLU A 82 14.88 0.88 -13.73
C GLU A 82 15.56 0.17 -12.56
N LYS A 83 16.48 -0.77 -12.85
CA LYS A 83 17.28 -1.44 -11.82
C LYS A 83 18.12 -0.44 -11.03
N LYS A 84 18.79 0.50 -11.70
CA LYS A 84 19.59 1.54 -11.03
C LYS A 84 18.73 2.46 -10.16
N GLN A 85 17.53 2.81 -10.62
CA GLN A 85 16.58 3.63 -9.84
C GLN A 85 16.11 2.89 -8.59
N ARG A 86 15.73 1.61 -8.73
CA ARG A 86 15.34 0.74 -7.62
C ARG A 86 16.46 0.56 -6.59
N ASP A 87 17.70 0.32 -7.03
CA ASP A 87 18.84 0.16 -6.13
C ASP A 87 19.11 1.45 -5.33
N LYS A 88 18.95 2.63 -5.96
CA LYS A 88 19.02 3.94 -5.28
C LYS A 88 17.90 4.10 -4.25
N LEU A 89 16.66 3.76 -4.62
CA LEU A 89 15.52 3.83 -3.71
C LEU A 89 15.72 2.89 -2.51
N GLU A 90 16.16 1.66 -2.74
CA GLU A 90 16.43 0.68 -1.68
C GLU A 90 17.54 1.16 -0.74
N GLN A 91 18.58 1.80 -1.26
CA GLN A 91 19.61 2.42 -0.43
C GLN A 91 19.01 3.51 0.48
N LYS A 92 18.17 4.40 -0.08
CA LYS A 92 17.50 5.45 0.70
C LYS A 92 16.59 4.88 1.78
N LEU A 93 15.75 3.89 1.44
CA LEU A 93 14.88 3.22 2.41
C LEU A 93 15.70 2.56 3.51
N LYS A 94 16.82 1.90 3.17
CA LYS A 94 17.71 1.30 4.17
C LYS A 94 18.27 2.35 5.13
N GLU A 95 18.74 3.49 4.64
CA GLU A 95 19.23 4.59 5.48
C GLU A 95 18.14 5.17 6.39
N ILE A 96 16.93 5.37 5.86
CA ILE A 96 15.77 5.86 6.63
C ILE A 96 15.43 4.87 7.76
N PHE A 97 15.34 3.57 7.45
CA PHE A 97 15.01 2.56 8.46
C PHE A 97 16.11 2.40 9.51
N GLN A 98 17.39 2.54 9.14
CA GLN A 98 18.51 2.59 10.10
C GLN A 98 18.35 3.76 11.05
N LYS A 99 17.98 4.94 10.56
CA LYS A 99 17.74 6.12 11.40
C LYS A 99 16.53 5.97 12.31
N ILE A 100 15.44 5.39 11.82
CA ILE A 100 14.25 5.07 12.63
C ILE A 100 14.65 4.11 13.75
N GLN A 101 15.45 3.08 13.45
CA GLN A 101 15.98 2.15 14.44
C GLN A 101 16.88 2.85 15.46
N ASP A 102 17.81 3.69 15.00
CA ASP A 102 18.75 4.41 15.86
C ASP A 102 18.05 5.38 16.83
N LYS A 103 16.98 6.06 16.38
CA LYS A 103 16.17 6.93 17.23
C LYS A 103 15.33 6.18 18.28
N ASN A 104 15.10 4.88 18.09
CA ASN A 104 14.29 4.02 18.96
C ASN A 104 15.10 2.81 19.46
N ARG A 105 16.40 3.03 19.76
CA ARG A 105 17.34 1.96 20.15
C ARG A 105 16.86 1.14 21.34
N ASP A 106 16.18 1.77 22.30
CA ASP A 106 15.61 1.12 23.48
C ASP A 106 14.63 -0.03 23.14
N LYS A 107 13.97 0.03 21.99
CA LYS A 107 12.97 -0.96 21.56
C LYS A 107 13.36 -1.76 20.32
N LEU A 108 14.22 -1.20 19.47
CA LEU A 108 14.53 -1.75 18.15
C LEU A 108 15.98 -2.22 18.00
N SER A 109 16.87 -2.06 18.99
CA SER A 109 18.31 -2.39 18.86
C SER A 109 18.57 -3.82 18.40
N ASP A 110 17.77 -4.77 18.89
CA ASP A 110 18.01 -6.21 18.68
C ASP A 110 17.36 -6.74 17.40
N LEU A 111 16.67 -5.88 16.65
CA LEU A 111 15.98 -6.24 15.42
C LEU A 111 16.87 -6.02 14.19
N SER A 112 16.77 -6.89 13.20
CA SER A 112 17.32 -6.59 11.88
C SER A 112 16.48 -5.51 11.19
N ILE A 113 17.09 -4.75 10.27
CA ILE A 113 16.37 -3.74 9.46
C ILE A 113 15.17 -4.36 8.74
N ASP A 114 15.28 -5.59 8.26
CA ASP A 114 14.17 -6.27 7.60
C ASP A 114 12.98 -6.49 8.56
N LYS A 115 13.22 -6.84 9.83
CA LYS A 115 12.16 -6.93 10.84
C LYS A 115 11.55 -5.57 11.17
N VAL A 116 12.37 -4.51 11.24
CA VAL A 116 11.88 -3.14 11.45
C VAL A 116 10.95 -2.72 10.30
N ARG A 117 11.30 -3.05 9.06
CA ARG A 117 10.46 -2.80 7.88
C ARG A 117 9.12 -3.54 7.94
N GLU A 118 9.12 -4.81 8.35
CA GLU A 118 7.88 -5.60 8.54
C GLU A 118 6.96 -4.99 9.60
N TYR A 119 7.51 -4.62 10.76
CA TYR A 119 6.74 -4.00 11.84
C TYR A 119 6.22 -2.62 11.45
N TRP A 120 7.04 -1.84 10.74
CA TRP A 120 6.61 -0.55 10.21
C TRP A 120 5.44 -0.72 9.24
N TRP A 121 5.51 -1.66 8.29
CA TRP A 121 4.41 -1.92 7.38
C TRP A 121 3.17 -2.35 8.14
N TYR A 122 3.27 -3.34 9.04
CA TYR A 122 2.14 -3.81 9.85
C TYR A 122 1.45 -2.67 10.63
N ALA A 123 2.22 -1.77 11.24
CA ALA A 123 1.70 -0.65 12.02
C ALA A 123 1.00 0.42 11.16
N ASN A 124 1.40 0.58 9.90
CA ASN A 124 0.96 1.70 9.05
C ASN A 124 0.07 1.30 7.87
N ARG A 125 -0.02 0.00 7.54
CA ARG A 125 -0.73 -0.51 6.36
C ARG A 125 -2.19 -0.05 6.25
N ALA A 126 -2.86 0.16 7.38
CA ALA A 126 -4.22 0.69 7.42
C ALA A 126 -4.31 2.12 6.84
N LYS A 127 -3.36 2.98 7.19
CA LYS A 127 -3.29 4.36 6.67
C LYS A 127 -2.89 4.41 5.20
N VAL A 128 -2.01 3.50 4.78
CA VAL A 128 -1.66 3.35 3.35
C VAL A 128 -2.87 2.86 2.55
N TRP A 129 -3.68 1.94 3.10
CA TRP A 129 -4.93 1.48 2.48
C TRP A 129 -5.97 2.59 2.37
N GLU A 130 -6.13 3.38 3.42
CA GLU A 130 -6.98 4.56 3.39
C GLU A 130 -6.54 5.55 2.29
N ALA A 131 -5.24 5.78 2.13
CA ALA A 131 -4.71 6.67 1.10
C ALA A 131 -4.95 6.16 -0.32
N ILE A 132 -4.67 4.89 -0.63
CA ILE A 132 -4.86 4.31 -1.98
C ILE A 132 -6.33 4.22 -2.38
N THR A 133 -7.25 4.21 -1.42
CA THR A 133 -8.69 4.10 -1.67
C THR A 133 -9.46 5.40 -1.53
N CYS A 134 -8.78 6.52 -1.23
CA CYS A 134 -9.41 7.78 -0.84
C CYS A 134 -10.48 8.28 -1.83
N ASP A 135 -10.20 8.20 -3.13
CA ASP A 135 -11.05 8.75 -4.20
C ASP A 135 -11.81 7.65 -4.98
N VAL A 136 -11.90 6.43 -4.43
CA VAL A 136 -12.50 5.28 -5.12
C VAL A 136 -14.01 5.22 -4.87
N HIS A 137 -14.81 5.13 -5.94
CA HIS A 137 -16.27 5.10 -5.84
C HIS A 137 -16.89 3.85 -6.48
N GLY A 138 -17.95 3.32 -5.85
CA GLY A 138 -18.88 2.38 -6.47
C GLY A 138 -18.30 1.02 -6.89
N SER A 139 -17.58 0.35 -5.99
CA SER A 139 -17.06 -0.99 -6.24
C SER A 139 -16.99 -1.83 -4.97
N ASP A 140 -17.19 -3.14 -5.16
CA ASP A 140 -17.11 -4.15 -4.11
C ASP A 140 -15.79 -4.90 -4.19
N TYR A 141 -15.20 -5.21 -3.02
CA TYR A 141 -14.18 -6.25 -2.95
C TYR A 141 -14.83 -7.63 -3.13
N PHE A 142 -14.21 -8.48 -3.95
CA PHE A 142 -14.82 -9.75 -4.39
C PHE A 142 -15.03 -10.77 -3.26
N ARG A 143 -14.26 -10.66 -2.17
CA ARG A 143 -14.43 -11.50 -0.98
C ARG A 143 -15.29 -10.79 0.06
N PRO A 144 -16.24 -11.49 0.71
CA PRO A 144 -16.87 -10.99 1.92
C PRO A 144 -15.80 -10.97 3.03
N THR A 145 -15.28 -9.78 3.33
CA THR A 145 -14.16 -9.58 4.28
C THR A 145 -14.54 -8.66 5.43
N CYS A 146 -15.72 -8.05 5.36
CA CYS A 146 -16.29 -7.24 6.42
C CYS A 146 -17.27 -8.08 7.25
N SER A 147 -17.50 -7.68 8.50
CA SER A 147 -18.56 -8.25 9.34
C SER A 147 -19.59 -7.16 9.62
N MET A 148 -20.83 -7.39 9.18
CA MET A 148 -21.97 -6.56 9.56
C MET A 148 -22.91 -7.44 10.36
N ASN A 149 -23.09 -7.15 11.66
CA ASN A 149 -24.00 -7.91 12.54
C ASN A 149 -23.77 -9.44 12.55
N GLY A 150 -22.52 -9.89 12.41
CA GLY A 150 -22.18 -11.31 12.43
C GLY A 150 -22.35 -12.06 11.09
N SER A 151 -22.87 -11.40 10.04
CA SER A 151 -22.86 -11.94 8.67
C SER A 151 -21.71 -11.36 7.85
N GLY A 152 -21.24 -12.14 6.86
CA GLY A 152 -20.19 -11.72 5.95
C GLY A 152 -20.70 -10.63 4.99
N ALA A 153 -19.99 -9.52 4.91
CA ALA A 153 -20.31 -8.38 4.06
C ALA A 153 -19.14 -8.01 3.15
N GLN A 154 -19.44 -7.44 1.99
CA GLN A 154 -18.43 -6.94 1.05
C GLN A 154 -18.02 -5.50 1.42
N ALA A 155 -16.75 -5.17 1.14
CA ALA A 155 -16.27 -3.81 1.21
C ALA A 155 -16.71 -3.04 -0.05
N ASN A 156 -17.80 -2.27 0.05
CA ASN A 156 -18.55 -1.70 -1.08
C ASN A 156 -18.40 -0.18 -1.27
N ASN A 157 -17.90 0.53 -0.25
CA ASN A 157 -17.65 1.97 -0.28
C ASN A 157 -16.16 2.23 -0.11
N LYS A 158 -15.52 2.85 -1.12
CA LYS A 158 -14.06 3.07 -1.15
C LYS A 158 -13.25 1.79 -0.90
N CYS A 159 -13.78 0.61 -1.23
CA CYS A 159 -13.12 -0.66 -0.89
C CYS A 159 -12.75 -0.77 0.61
N ARG A 160 -13.57 -0.21 1.51
CA ARG A 160 -13.38 -0.27 2.97
C ARG A 160 -14.61 -0.90 3.64
N CYS A 161 -14.38 -1.49 4.80
CA CYS A 161 -15.45 -2.01 5.64
C CYS A 161 -16.10 -0.87 6.43
N LYS A 162 -17.43 -0.92 6.57
CA LYS A 162 -18.15 -0.03 7.48
C LYS A 162 -18.00 -0.46 8.94
N ASP A 163 -18.17 0.49 9.85
CA ASP A 163 -18.22 0.22 11.28
C ASP A 163 -19.44 -0.64 11.63
N LYS A 164 -19.52 -1.10 12.88
CA LYS A 164 -20.63 -1.97 13.33
C LYS A 164 -22.00 -1.32 13.15
N ASN A 165 -22.07 0.01 13.10
CA ASN A 165 -23.31 0.76 12.91
C ASN A 165 -23.61 1.07 11.44
N GLY A 166 -22.73 0.69 10.51
CA GLY A 166 -22.89 0.93 9.08
C GLY A 166 -22.67 2.38 8.63
N LYS A 167 -22.18 3.26 9.51
CA LYS A 167 -22.09 4.71 9.27
C LYS A 167 -20.74 5.09 8.68
N ASP A 168 -19.68 4.81 9.42
CA ASP A 168 -18.34 5.29 9.09
C ASP A 168 -17.51 4.20 8.44
N ASP A 169 -16.59 4.59 7.56
CA ASP A 169 -15.59 3.65 7.04
C ASP A 169 -14.59 3.35 8.16
N THR A 170 -14.17 2.09 8.27
CA THR A 170 -13.16 1.64 9.24
C THR A 170 -11.77 1.68 8.64
N ASP A 171 -10.76 1.71 9.52
CA ASP A 171 -9.35 1.49 9.17
C ASP A 171 -9.05 0.01 8.81
N GLN A 172 -10.06 -0.87 8.71
CA GLN A 172 -9.86 -2.26 8.38
C GLN A 172 -9.45 -2.41 6.90
N VAL A 173 -8.26 -2.96 6.67
CA VAL A 173 -7.81 -3.37 5.34
C VAL A 173 -8.49 -4.70 4.99
N PRO A 174 -9.35 -4.76 3.95
CA PRO A 174 -10.12 -5.96 3.62
C PRO A 174 -9.31 -7.03 2.87
N THR A 175 -8.04 -6.76 2.55
CA THR A 175 -7.15 -7.66 1.82
C THR A 175 -5.97 -8.12 2.67
N TYR A 176 -5.46 -9.30 2.33
CA TYR A 176 -4.22 -9.88 2.86
C TYR A 176 -3.19 -10.13 1.76
N PHE A 177 -3.36 -9.56 0.56
CA PHE A 177 -2.43 -9.73 -0.55
C PHE A 177 -1.01 -9.29 -0.21
N ASP A 178 -0.85 -8.29 0.67
CA ASP A 178 0.46 -7.89 1.19
C ASP A 178 1.14 -8.96 2.08
N TYR A 179 0.43 -10.02 2.46
CA TYR A 179 1.00 -11.19 3.13
C TYR A 179 1.08 -12.44 2.22
N VAL A 180 0.72 -12.29 0.94
CA VAL A 180 0.87 -13.34 -0.08
C VAL A 180 2.16 -13.06 -0.88
N PRO A 181 3.05 -14.05 -1.05
CA PRO A 181 4.26 -13.89 -1.88
C PRO A 181 3.93 -13.33 -3.27
N GLN A 182 4.71 -12.36 -3.76
CA GLN A 182 4.40 -11.62 -5.01
C GLN A 182 4.14 -12.52 -6.22
N TYR A 183 4.88 -13.62 -6.36
CA TYR A 183 4.71 -14.57 -7.46
C TYR A 183 3.31 -15.24 -7.51
N LEU A 184 2.58 -15.28 -6.38
CA LEU A 184 1.27 -15.94 -6.26
C LEU A 184 0.07 -14.98 -6.37
N ARG A 185 0.29 -13.68 -6.58
CA ARG A 185 -0.78 -12.63 -6.61
C ARG A 185 -1.36 -12.40 -8.01
#